data_AF-A0A2G9UUR1-F1
#
_entry.id   AF-A0A2G9UUR1-F1
#
_cell.length_a   1.000
_cell.length_b   1.000
_cell.length_c   1.000
_cell.angle_alpha   90.00
_cell.angle_beta   90.00
_cell.angle_gamma   90.00
#
_symmetry.space_group_name_H-M   'P 1'
#
loop_
_entity.id
_entity.type
_entity.pdbx_description
1 polymer ?
#
loop_
_entity_poly.entity_id
_entity_poly.type
_entity_poly.pdbx_seq_one_letter_code
_entity_poly.pdbx_strand_id
1 'polypeptide(L)'
;MKNTFTSDYCLLMEGSVIEEVSSYIYLGQAITMDNDLSIEVGRRRRAGWATFNRYRDVITDRRFDARVKARVFNTHVLPALIYGGGTWSTIKEEEGKLTSTQRAMERKMCAVTLMHKIPASEIRRRTGVRDVIETIYDSKKR
;
A
#
# COMPACT_ATOMS: atom_id res chain seq x y z
N MET A 1 14.11 18.73 -7.57
CA MET A 1 12.89 18.53 -8.38
C MET A 1 12.38 19.91 -8.79
N LYS A 2 12.15 20.18 -10.08
CA LYS A 2 11.51 21.43 -10.52
C LYS A 2 9.99 21.27 -10.60
N ASN A 3 9.26 22.36 -10.33
CA ASN A 3 7.85 22.46 -10.70
C ASN A 3 7.70 23.38 -11.93
N THR A 4 6.53 23.38 -12.54
CA THR A 4 6.20 24.17 -13.73
C THR A 4 6.24 25.70 -13.52
N PHE A 5 6.36 26.15 -12.28
CA PHE A 5 6.34 27.58 -11.91
C PHE A 5 7.73 28.13 -11.61
N THR A 6 8.77 27.30 -11.62
CA THR A 6 10.14 27.77 -11.35
C THR A 6 10.91 27.97 -12.64
N SER A 7 11.55 29.13 -12.78
CA SER A 7 12.50 29.40 -13.86
C SER A 7 13.69 28.43 -13.79
N ASP A 8 14.46 28.28 -14.85
CA ASP A 8 15.69 27.48 -14.76
C ASP A 8 16.67 28.07 -13.74
N TYR A 9 17.11 27.23 -12.80
CA TYR A 9 18.07 27.56 -11.77
C TYR A 9 19.05 26.39 -11.58
N CYS A 10 20.28 26.71 -11.14
CA CYS A 10 21.28 25.72 -10.73
C CYS A 10 21.50 25.83 -9.21
N LEU A 11 21.18 24.77 -8.47
CA LEU A 11 21.48 24.68 -7.04
C LEU A 11 22.85 24.05 -6.84
N LEU A 12 23.68 24.75 -6.06
CA LEU A 12 24.99 24.28 -5.65
C LEU A 12 24.95 24.01 -4.14
N MET A 13 25.42 22.83 -3.74
CA MET A 13 25.66 22.48 -2.33
C MET A 13 27.13 22.14 -2.19
N GLU A 14 27.85 22.88 -1.33
CA GLU A 14 29.30 22.71 -1.10
C GLU A 14 30.13 22.68 -2.42
N GLY A 15 29.71 23.48 -3.42
CA GLY A 15 30.38 23.56 -4.72
C GLY A 15 30.00 22.46 -5.72
N SER A 16 29.13 21.52 -5.35
CA SER A 16 28.60 20.47 -6.23
C SER A 16 27.19 20.79 -6.72
N VAL A 17 26.90 20.52 -8.00
CA VAL A 17 25.55 20.68 -8.55
C VAL A 17 24.62 19.62 -7.96
N ILE A 18 23.51 20.05 -7.36
CA ILE A 18 22.48 19.12 -6.87
C ILE A 18 21.75 18.51 -8.06
N GLU A 19 21.66 17.18 -8.09
CA GLU A 19 20.92 16.46 -9.13
C GLU A 19 19.43 16.82 -9.12
N GLU A 20 18.90 17.12 -10.30
CA GLU A 20 17.47 17.27 -10.50
C GLU A 20 16.82 15.92 -10.76
N VAL A 21 16.07 15.42 -9.76
CA VAL A 21 15.24 14.21 -9.89
C VAL A 21 13.75 14.57 -10.09
N SER A 22 12.95 13.63 -10.59
CA SER A 22 11.48 13.76 -10.74
C SER A 22 10.70 13.27 -9.52
N SER A 23 11.28 12.35 -8.75
CA SER A 23 10.73 11.86 -7.48
C SER A 23 11.87 11.60 -6.49
N TYR A 24 11.60 11.77 -5.20
CA TYR A 24 12.58 11.56 -4.14
C TYR A 24 11.95 10.81 -2.97
N ILE A 25 12.73 9.97 -2.28
CA ILE A 25 12.26 9.26 -1.08
C ILE A 25 12.65 10.06 0.14
N TYR A 26 11.66 10.67 0.79
CA TYR A 26 11.84 11.40 2.03
C TYR A 26 11.06 10.71 3.15
N LEU A 27 11.73 10.40 4.26
CA LEU A 27 11.15 9.71 5.42
C LEU A 27 10.40 8.41 5.04
N GLY A 28 10.91 7.72 4.02
CA GLY A 28 10.32 6.48 3.51
C GLY A 28 9.17 6.66 2.52
N GLN A 29 8.62 7.86 2.33
CA GLN A 29 7.56 8.17 1.36
C GLN A 29 8.16 8.76 0.07
N ALA A 30 7.65 8.34 -1.09
CA ALA A 30 7.97 8.98 -2.36
C ALA A 30 7.22 10.31 -2.46
N ILE A 31 7.97 11.37 -2.73
CA ILE A 31 7.46 12.71 -2.94
C ILE A 31 7.77 13.11 -4.38
N THR A 32 6.80 13.76 -5.00
CA THR A 32 6.90 14.38 -6.32
C THR A 32 6.40 15.81 -6.24
N MET A 33 6.76 16.66 -7.20
CA MET A 33 6.36 18.07 -7.18
C MET A 33 4.89 18.29 -7.53
N ASP A 34 4.30 17.37 -8.28
CA ASP A 34 2.88 17.34 -8.65
C ASP A 34 2.00 16.61 -7.62
N ASN A 35 2.60 16.12 -6.53
CA ASN A 35 1.93 15.32 -5.50
C ASN A 35 1.25 14.05 -6.08
N ASP A 36 1.88 13.46 -7.11
CA ASP A 36 1.49 12.18 -7.68
C ASP A 36 1.71 11.04 -6.67
N LEU A 37 0.60 10.59 -6.10
CA LEU A 37 0.56 9.50 -5.15
C LEU A 37 0.77 8.12 -5.80
N SER A 38 0.68 8.02 -7.13
CA SER A 38 0.74 6.74 -7.84
C SER A 38 2.08 6.00 -7.61
N ILE A 39 3.19 6.76 -7.57
CA ILE A 39 4.53 6.22 -7.30
C ILE A 39 4.57 5.61 -5.90
N GLU A 40 4.06 6.35 -4.91
CA GLU A 40 4.07 5.91 -3.52
C GLU A 40 3.16 4.71 -3.28
N VAL A 41 1.93 4.72 -3.82
CA VAL A 41 1.01 3.57 -3.72
C VAL A 41 1.61 2.35 -4.42
N GLY A 42 2.27 2.53 -5.56
CA GLY A 42 3.03 1.47 -6.22
C GLY A 42 4.10 0.85 -5.29
N ARG A 43 4.85 1.68 -4.57
CA ARG A 43 5.85 1.22 -3.59
C ARG A 43 5.20 0.46 -2.43
N ARG A 44 4.09 0.96 -1.89
CA ARG A 44 3.37 0.30 -0.78
C ARG A 44 2.73 -1.01 -1.17
N ARG A 45 2.18 -1.10 -2.38
CA ARG A 45 1.67 -2.38 -2.93
C ARG A 45 2.77 -3.42 -3.03
N ARG A 46 3.97 -3.04 -3.49
CA ARG A 46 5.14 -3.95 -3.53
C ARG A 46 5.56 -4.36 -2.12
N ALA A 47 5.65 -3.42 -1.18
CA ALA A 47 5.98 -3.72 0.23
C ALA A 47 4.95 -4.65 0.89
N GLY A 48 3.66 -4.43 0.64
CA GLY A 48 2.58 -5.29 1.07
C GLY A 48 2.71 -6.71 0.53
N TRP A 49 2.98 -6.87 -0.77
CA TRP A 49 3.24 -8.19 -1.37
C TRP A 49 4.49 -8.88 -0.83
N ALA A 50 5.59 -8.14 -0.66
CA ALA A 50 6.80 -8.67 -0.07
C ALA A 50 6.54 -9.21 1.35
N THR A 51 5.79 -8.44 2.15
CA THR A 51 5.41 -8.85 3.51
C THR A 51 4.45 -10.04 3.49
N PHE A 52 3.45 -10.04 2.60
CA PHE A 52 2.54 -11.17 2.43
C PHE A 52 3.30 -12.45 2.08
N ASN A 53 4.25 -12.36 1.15
CA ASN A 53 5.06 -13.50 0.72
C ASN A 53 5.97 -14.01 1.84
N ARG A 54 6.52 -13.12 2.67
CA ARG A 54 7.31 -13.47 3.86
C ARG A 54 6.51 -14.32 4.86
N TYR A 55 5.20 -14.07 5.01
CA TYR A 55 4.32 -14.81 5.92
C TYR A 55 3.39 -15.79 5.20
N ARG A 56 3.68 -16.12 3.94
CA ARG A 56 2.79 -16.91 3.09
C ARG A 56 2.47 -18.26 3.70
N ASP A 57 3.46 -18.92 4.29
CA ASP A 57 3.30 -20.25 4.86
C ASP A 57 2.29 -20.27 6.00
N VAL A 58 2.21 -19.20 6.80
CA VAL A 58 1.19 -19.09 7.86
C VAL A 58 -0.16 -18.63 7.29
N ILE A 59 -0.13 -17.62 6.42
CA ILE A 59 -1.33 -16.96 5.92
C ILE A 59 -2.14 -17.85 4.96
N THR A 60 -1.49 -18.78 4.26
CA THR A 60 -2.14 -19.67 3.27
C THR A 60 -2.31 -21.11 3.73
N ASP A 61 -1.63 -21.55 4.78
CA ASP A 61 -1.74 -22.93 5.27
C ASP A 61 -3.12 -23.19 5.90
N ARG A 62 -3.78 -24.25 5.42
CA ARG A 62 -5.12 -24.66 5.85
C ARG A 62 -5.20 -25.12 7.31
N ARG A 63 -4.07 -25.44 7.93
CA ARG A 63 -3.97 -25.85 9.34
C ARG A 63 -4.23 -24.70 10.30
N PHE A 64 -3.95 -23.47 9.90
CA PHE A 64 -4.19 -22.30 10.74
C PHE A 64 -5.61 -21.77 10.58
N ASP A 65 -6.18 -21.41 11.73
CA ASP A 65 -7.48 -20.80 11.83
C ASP A 65 -7.53 -19.43 11.15
N ALA A 66 -8.69 -19.06 10.61
CA ALA A 66 -8.88 -17.79 9.91
C ALA A 66 -8.48 -16.58 10.80
N ARG A 67 -8.79 -16.65 12.10
CA ARG A 67 -8.44 -15.61 13.08
C ARG A 67 -6.93 -15.42 13.23
N VAL A 68 -6.14 -16.50 13.21
CA VAL A 68 -4.68 -16.43 13.31
C VAL A 68 -4.11 -15.79 12.05
N LYS A 69 -4.58 -16.21 10.87
CA LYS A 69 -4.20 -15.63 9.57
C LYS A 69 -4.53 -14.14 9.50
N ALA A 70 -5.74 -13.78 9.93
CA ALA A 70 -6.19 -12.39 9.99
C ALA A 70 -5.29 -11.54 10.88
N ARG A 71 -4.89 -12.06 12.05
CA ARG A 71 -3.98 -11.38 12.97
C ARG A 71 -2.63 -11.12 12.31
N VAL A 72 -2.03 -12.13 11.69
CA VAL A 72 -0.74 -11.97 10.99
C VAL A 72 -0.85 -10.92 9.88
N PHE A 73 -1.91 -11.00 9.06
CA PHE A 73 -2.18 -10.02 8.00
C PHE A 73 -2.34 -8.60 8.54
N ASN A 74 -3.22 -8.42 9.52
CA ASN A 74 -3.54 -7.11 10.11
C ASN A 74 -2.37 -6.47 10.85
N THR A 75 -1.44 -7.27 11.37
CA THR A 75 -0.25 -6.81 12.11
C THR A 75 0.94 -6.52 11.20
N HIS A 76 1.14 -7.26 10.10
CA HIS A 76 2.34 -7.13 9.28
C HIS A 76 2.05 -6.59 7.87
N VAL A 77 1.11 -7.24 7.17
CA VAL A 77 0.83 -6.92 5.75
C VAL A 77 0.09 -5.60 5.62
N LEU A 78 -0.94 -5.41 6.45
CA LEU A 78 -1.78 -4.21 6.39
C LEU A 78 -0.98 -2.93 6.68
N PRO A 79 -0.15 -2.84 7.75
CA PRO A 79 0.71 -1.66 7.96
C PRO A 79 1.69 -1.40 6.81
N ALA A 80 2.24 -2.44 6.17
CA ALA A 80 3.12 -2.27 5.01
C ALA A 80 2.39 -1.66 3.79
N LEU A 81 1.10 -1.98 3.62
CA LEU A 81 0.25 -1.41 2.55
C LEU A 81 -0.16 0.04 2.80
N ILE A 82 -0.33 0.43 4.07
CA ILE A 82 -0.92 1.75 4.42
C ILE A 82 0.05 2.70 5.08
N TYR A 83 1.34 2.38 5.18
CA TYR A 83 2.31 3.30 5.76
C TYR A 83 2.32 4.61 4.97
N GLY A 84 2.18 5.73 5.68
CA GLY A 84 2.00 7.06 5.07
C GLY A 84 0.54 7.37 4.68
N GLY A 85 -0.39 6.41 4.78
CA GLY A 85 -1.79 6.57 4.38
C GLY A 85 -2.53 7.73 5.03
N GLY A 86 -2.17 8.10 6.26
CA GLY A 86 -2.74 9.25 6.96
C GLY A 86 -2.40 10.59 6.30
N THR A 87 -1.26 10.71 5.63
CA THR A 87 -0.81 11.96 4.98
C THR A 87 -1.23 12.05 3.52
N TRP A 88 -1.82 10.99 2.97
CA TRP A 88 -2.20 10.94 1.57
C TRP A 88 -3.50 11.70 1.31
N SER A 89 -3.47 12.61 0.35
CA SER A 89 -4.65 13.13 -0.33
C SER A 89 -5.16 12.05 -1.31
N THR A 90 -5.75 10.98 -0.78
CA THR A 90 -6.14 9.80 -1.57
C THR A 90 -7.17 10.14 -2.63
N ILE A 91 -6.83 9.86 -3.88
CA ILE A 91 -7.76 9.90 -5.02
C ILE A 91 -8.41 8.51 -5.14
N LYS A 92 -9.68 8.44 -5.55
CA LYS A 92 -10.44 7.18 -5.69
C LYS A 92 -9.70 6.08 -6.47
N GLU A 93 -8.88 6.46 -7.45
CA GLU A 93 -8.08 5.51 -8.24
C GLU A 93 -7.05 4.77 -7.37
N GLU A 94 -6.34 5.49 -6.50
CA GLU A 94 -5.33 4.92 -5.62
C GLU A 94 -5.94 4.02 -4.54
N GLU A 95 -7.10 4.41 -4.00
CA GLU A 95 -7.90 3.56 -3.12
C GLU A 95 -8.31 2.26 -3.83
N GLY A 96 -8.70 2.35 -5.10
CA GLY A 96 -9.00 1.20 -5.95
C GLY A 96 -7.82 0.25 -6.13
N LYS A 97 -6.61 0.79 -6.32
CA LYS A 97 -5.37 0.00 -6.44
C LYS A 97 -5.03 -0.74 -5.15
N LEU A 98 -5.18 -0.09 -3.99
CA LEU A 98 -4.97 -0.70 -2.67
C LEU A 98 -6.02 -1.78 -2.37
N THR A 99 -7.29 -1.46 -2.59
CA THR A 99 -8.41 -2.40 -2.41
C THR A 99 -8.24 -3.64 -3.29
N SER A 100 -7.89 -3.46 -4.56
CA SER A 100 -7.66 -4.57 -5.50
C SER A 100 -6.49 -5.46 -5.07
N THR A 101 -5.44 -4.84 -4.51
CA THR A 101 -4.28 -5.54 -3.97
C THR A 101 -4.65 -6.37 -2.75
N GLN A 102 -5.37 -5.79 -1.78
CA GLN A 102 -5.86 -6.52 -0.61
C GLN A 102 -6.76 -7.69 -1.03
N ARG A 103 -7.74 -7.46 -1.91
CA ARG A 103 -8.64 -8.53 -2.40
C ARG A 103 -7.89 -9.68 -3.07
N ALA A 104 -6.81 -9.39 -3.78
CA ALA A 104 -5.96 -10.43 -4.39
C ALA A 104 -5.25 -11.28 -3.32
N MET A 105 -4.74 -10.65 -2.25
CA MET A 105 -4.15 -11.35 -1.10
C MET A 105 -5.19 -12.19 -0.37
N GLU A 106 -6.36 -11.64 -0.06
CA GLU A 106 -7.45 -12.35 0.61
C GLU A 106 -7.92 -13.59 -0.17
N ARG A 107 -8.00 -13.50 -1.51
CA ARG A 107 -8.28 -14.66 -2.35
C ARG A 107 -7.23 -15.76 -2.19
N LYS A 108 -5.96 -15.40 -2.09
CA LYS A 108 -4.87 -16.36 -1.83
C LYS A 108 -4.98 -16.98 -0.45
N MET A 109 -5.40 -16.23 0.57
CA MET A 109 -5.66 -16.75 1.93
C MET A 109 -6.72 -17.85 1.94
N CYS A 110 -7.78 -17.67 1.16
CA CYS A 110 -8.89 -18.63 1.05
C CYS A 110 -8.68 -19.71 -0.03
N ALA A 111 -7.56 -19.70 -0.75
CA ALA A 111 -7.32 -20.55 -1.92
C ALA A 111 -8.43 -20.48 -2.99
N VAL A 112 -9.01 -19.30 -3.19
CA VAL A 112 -10.07 -19.06 -4.20
C VAL A 112 -9.54 -18.24 -5.37
N THR A 113 -10.10 -18.47 -6.54
CA THR A 113 -9.82 -17.71 -7.77
C THR A 113 -11.06 -16.92 -8.21
N LEU A 114 -10.90 -16.00 -9.16
CA LEU A 114 -12.03 -15.24 -9.71
C LEU A 114 -13.10 -16.12 -10.37
N MET A 115 -12.72 -17.31 -10.85
CA MET A 115 -13.66 -18.27 -11.48
C MET A 115 -14.70 -18.81 -10.51
N HIS A 116 -14.42 -18.80 -9.21
CA HIS A 116 -15.38 -19.24 -8.19
C HIS A 116 -16.54 -18.24 -8.01
N LYS A 117 -16.44 -17.03 -8.61
CA LYS A 117 -17.47 -15.97 -8.55
C LYS A 117 -17.94 -15.62 -7.13
N ILE A 118 -17.07 -15.82 -6.14
CA ILE A 118 -17.37 -15.49 -4.74
C ILE A 118 -17.25 -13.97 -4.56
N PRO A 119 -18.28 -13.29 -4.01
CA PRO A 119 -18.22 -11.86 -3.74
C PRO A 119 -17.07 -11.48 -2.81
N ALA A 120 -16.48 -10.29 -3.02
CA ALA A 120 -15.39 -9.80 -2.17
C ALA A 120 -15.80 -9.64 -0.69
N SER A 121 -17.06 -9.26 -0.44
CA SER A 121 -17.63 -9.17 0.91
C SER A 121 -17.65 -10.52 1.63
N GLU A 122 -17.98 -11.59 0.92
CA GLU A 122 -17.99 -12.94 1.47
C GLU A 122 -16.57 -13.44 1.75
N ILE A 123 -15.61 -13.15 0.87
CA ILE A 123 -14.19 -13.44 1.13
C ILE A 123 -13.72 -12.69 2.37
N ARG A 124 -14.04 -11.39 2.49
CA ARG A 124 -13.71 -10.57 3.66
C ARG A 124 -14.29 -11.12 4.95
N ARG A 125 -15.54 -11.59 4.92
CA ARG A 125 -16.21 -12.24 6.05
C ARG A 125 -15.48 -13.52 6.48
N ARG A 126 -15.00 -14.32 5.52
CA ARG A 126 -14.23 -15.55 5.78
C ARG A 126 -12.83 -15.26 6.32
N THR A 127 -12.16 -14.24 5.80
CA THR A 127 -10.78 -13.91 6.19
C THR A 127 -10.72 -13.14 7.51
N GLY A 128 -11.71 -12.29 7.82
CA GLY A 128 -11.72 -11.47 9.04
C GLY A 128 -10.63 -10.39 9.07
N VAL A 129 -10.03 -10.04 7.92
CA VAL A 129 -9.04 -8.96 7.84
C VAL A 129 -9.72 -7.60 7.91
N ARG A 130 -9.01 -6.58 8.40
CA ARG A 130 -9.53 -5.20 8.40
C ARG A 130 -9.49 -4.62 7.00
N ASP A 131 -10.41 -3.72 6.68
CA ASP A 131 -10.39 -3.05 5.39
C ASP A 131 -9.25 -2.03 5.28
N VAL A 132 -8.54 -2.07 4.15
CA VAL A 132 -7.40 -1.17 3.90
C VAL A 132 -7.81 0.29 3.89
N ILE A 133 -8.98 0.60 3.30
CA ILE A 133 -9.45 1.97 3.15
C ILE A 133 -10.02 2.48 4.47
N GLU A 134 -10.83 1.68 5.16
CA GLU A 134 -11.30 2.04 6.52
C GLU A 134 -10.13 2.30 7.46
N THR A 135 -9.08 1.47 7.41
CA THR A 135 -7.89 1.65 8.26
C THR A 135 -7.13 2.95 7.91
N ILE A 136 -7.08 3.34 6.63
CA ILE A 136 -6.51 4.62 6.22
C ILE A 136 -7.35 5.78 6.77
N TYR A 137 -8.68 5.74 6.61
CA TYR A 137 -9.54 6.80 7.12
C TYR A 137 -9.48 6.92 8.64
N ASP A 138 -9.40 5.81 9.37
CA ASP A 138 -9.23 5.83 10.82
C ASP A 138 -7.87 6.40 11.25
N SER A 139 -6.83 6.23 10.43
CA SER A 139 -5.53 6.87 10.69
C SER A 139 -5.56 8.39 10.53
N LYS A 140 -6.48 8.93 9.72
CA LYS A 140 -6.65 10.38 9.51
C LYS A 140 -7.41 11.08 10.63
N LYS A 141 -8.12 10.32 11.48
CA LYS A 141 -8.90 10.85 12.61
C LYS A 141 -8.09 11.02 13.90
N ARG A 142 -6.85 10.52 13.92
CA ARG A 142 -5.94 10.61 15.06
C ARG A 142 -5.18 11.93 15.03
#